data_AF-A0A841QHY4-F1
#
_entry.id   AF-A0A841QHY4-F1
#
_cell.length_a   1.000
_cell.length_b   1.000
_cell.length_c   1.000
_cell.angle_alpha   90.00
_cell.angle_beta   90.00
_cell.angle_gamma   90.00
#
_symmetry.space_group_name_H-M   'P 1'
#
loop_
_entity.id
_entity.type
_entity.pdbx_description
1 polymer ?
#
loop_
_entity_poly.entity_id
_entity_poly.type
_entity_poly.pdbx_seq_one_letter_code
_entity_poly.pdbx_strand_id
1 'polypeptide(L)'
;MNEIAVKLIDEIDTIIEREWPKTLFSGKNRVNLQRAKETISEVIKNEIEKLISHSKHNDREIEVKVEQHVDPGVPKYIDEGLIALSAADLTYRIPTPVPAEFQDLCDDFNVMMETLQGTLRVINNNSQHLYVSGHEISKSTMDLAKRTESQASNLEETASALSEITDAVKNTAKDAETVRDIVKNAENILSESGRFMEETVSVMCGIKDSSSKIENIIGTINDIASQTNILAVNASIEAARAGVVGTGFAVVASEVRALAARTAVASKEIRRLIGDAGHEIENGVQSVGNSQEALKNVVGNINQINTLTERLAVAAQQQASGLQQINTAVSALDQITQENAAMVEQSASTISKMAEETDTLQCFINQFEGIDGQPLVLHGQIDLSSALIAHAEWKAKLRTAIMRRQKLDAQTIAKDNCCMLGKWLYGPARQDYKNMPEFEFCRQKHAEFHRAAGEVAEVINDGYYDEATAMLKAHTPYAEASRSTGAAIMKLKEILT
;
A
#
# COMPACT_ATOMS: atom_id res chain seq x y z
N MET A 1 -36.44 -38.94 -64.10
CA MET A 1 -36.08 -40.09 -64.98
C MET A 1 -36.70 -40.09 -66.38
N ASN A 2 -37.73 -39.29 -66.69
CA ASN A 2 -38.33 -39.28 -68.04
C ASN A 2 -37.48 -38.53 -69.11
N GLU A 3 -36.65 -37.59 -68.69
CA GLU A 3 -35.83 -36.74 -69.59
C GLU A 3 -34.64 -37.46 -70.24
N ILE A 4 -34.02 -38.42 -69.56
CA ILE A 4 -32.84 -39.13 -70.07
C ILE A 4 -33.25 -40.12 -71.17
N ALA A 5 -34.40 -40.79 -71.00
CA ALA A 5 -34.93 -41.72 -71.99
C ALA A 5 -35.33 -41.01 -73.29
N VAL A 6 -35.95 -39.82 -73.19
CA VAL A 6 -36.29 -39.00 -74.36
C VAL A 6 -35.02 -38.53 -75.07
N LYS A 7 -34.00 -38.07 -74.33
CA LYS A 7 -32.70 -37.68 -74.91
C LYS A 7 -31.98 -38.82 -75.62
N LEU A 8 -31.97 -40.03 -75.05
CA LEU A 8 -31.32 -41.20 -75.65
C LEU A 8 -31.99 -41.61 -76.98
N ILE A 9 -33.32 -41.52 -77.04
CA ILE A 9 -34.09 -41.79 -78.25
C ILE A 9 -33.78 -40.76 -79.34
N ASP A 10 -33.77 -39.47 -79.00
CA ASP A 10 -33.38 -38.39 -79.92
C ASP A 10 -31.92 -38.54 -80.43
N GLU A 11 -31.01 -38.96 -79.56
CA GLU A 11 -29.60 -39.15 -79.90
C GLU A 11 -29.39 -40.32 -80.87
N ILE A 12 -30.15 -41.41 -80.70
CA ILE A 12 -30.17 -42.55 -81.63
C ILE A 12 -30.75 -42.14 -82.98
N ASP A 13 -31.86 -41.38 -83.00
CA ASP A 13 -32.44 -40.87 -84.25
C ASP A 13 -31.46 -39.98 -85.01
N THR A 14 -30.72 -39.16 -84.28
CA THR A 14 -29.65 -38.29 -84.80
C THR A 14 -28.48 -39.10 -85.36
N ILE A 15 -28.03 -40.16 -84.67
CA ILE A 15 -26.96 -41.06 -85.15
C ILE A 15 -27.39 -41.78 -86.43
N ILE A 16 -28.63 -42.25 -86.51
CA ILE A 16 -29.14 -42.92 -87.71
C ILE A 16 -29.20 -41.94 -88.90
N GLU A 17 -29.61 -40.68 -88.69
CA GLU A 17 -29.56 -39.67 -89.76
C GLU A 17 -28.13 -39.31 -90.19
N ARG A 18 -27.17 -39.34 -89.27
CA ARG A 18 -25.76 -39.00 -89.54
C ARG A 18 -25.02 -40.10 -90.31
N GLU A 19 -25.15 -41.36 -89.89
CA GLU A 19 -24.43 -42.48 -90.51
C GLU A 19 -25.09 -42.92 -91.84
N TRP A 20 -26.37 -42.58 -92.06
CA TRP A 20 -27.12 -42.97 -93.25
C TRP A 20 -27.83 -41.78 -93.94
N PRO A 21 -27.08 -40.82 -94.50
CA PRO A 21 -27.64 -39.60 -95.07
C PRO A 21 -28.59 -39.85 -96.24
N LYS A 22 -29.64 -39.02 -96.33
CA LYS A 22 -30.75 -39.08 -97.32
C LYS A 22 -30.27 -39.02 -98.79
N THR A 23 -29.01 -38.68 -99.03
CA THR A 23 -28.36 -38.51 -100.33
C THR A 23 -27.76 -39.79 -100.91
N LEU A 24 -27.61 -40.87 -100.13
CA LEU A 24 -26.90 -42.08 -100.57
C LEU A 24 -27.70 -43.01 -101.52
N PHE A 25 -29.03 -42.85 -101.67
CA PHE A 25 -29.87 -43.80 -102.44
C PHE A 25 -31.03 -43.14 -103.21
N SER A 26 -31.28 -43.57 -104.45
CA SER A 26 -32.39 -43.08 -105.31
C SER A 26 -33.49 -44.13 -105.54
N GLY A 27 -34.74 -43.68 -105.68
CA GLY A 27 -35.89 -44.52 -106.09
C GLY A 27 -36.40 -45.51 -105.04
N LYS A 28 -36.86 -46.70 -105.48
CA LYS A 28 -37.51 -47.76 -104.66
C LYS A 28 -36.71 -48.18 -103.42
N ASN A 29 -35.39 -47.98 -103.40
CA ASN A 29 -34.54 -48.25 -102.23
C ASN A 29 -34.76 -47.27 -101.06
N ARG A 30 -35.33 -46.07 -101.29
CA ARG A 30 -35.68 -45.13 -100.20
C ARG A 30 -36.83 -45.62 -99.33
N VAL A 31 -37.84 -46.27 -99.91
CA VAL A 31 -39.03 -46.74 -99.17
C VAL A 31 -38.70 -47.94 -98.27
N ASN A 32 -37.86 -48.85 -98.75
CA ASN A 32 -37.42 -50.01 -97.95
C ASN A 32 -36.49 -49.60 -96.81
N LEU A 33 -35.62 -48.61 -97.04
CA LEU A 33 -34.73 -48.07 -96.00
C LEU A 33 -35.50 -47.31 -94.92
N GLN A 34 -36.50 -46.51 -95.31
CA GLN A 34 -37.35 -45.80 -94.36
C GLN A 34 -38.12 -46.77 -93.44
N ARG A 35 -38.65 -47.85 -94.02
CA ARG A 35 -39.36 -48.90 -93.28
C ARG A 35 -38.44 -49.69 -92.34
N ALA A 36 -37.20 -49.95 -92.76
CA ALA A 36 -36.18 -50.58 -91.92
C ALA A 36 -35.76 -49.67 -90.75
N LYS A 37 -35.61 -48.36 -90.99
CA LYS A 37 -35.34 -47.35 -89.95
C LYS A 37 -36.45 -47.32 -88.90
N GLU A 38 -37.71 -47.28 -89.34
CA GLU A 38 -38.89 -47.29 -88.46
C GLU A 38 -38.95 -48.57 -87.62
N THR A 39 -38.71 -49.74 -88.23
CA THR A 39 -38.74 -51.02 -87.51
C THR A 39 -37.62 -51.14 -86.47
N ILE A 40 -36.40 -50.71 -86.80
CA ILE A 40 -35.25 -50.74 -85.86
C ILE A 40 -35.50 -49.78 -84.69
N SER A 41 -36.00 -48.58 -84.98
CA SER A 41 -36.32 -47.59 -83.94
C SER A 41 -37.43 -48.09 -83.01
N GLU A 42 -38.44 -48.78 -83.54
CA GLU A 42 -39.53 -49.35 -82.76
C GLU A 42 -39.08 -50.54 -81.89
N VAL A 43 -38.19 -51.40 -82.40
CA VAL A 43 -37.60 -52.50 -81.62
C VAL A 43 -36.73 -51.98 -80.49
N ILE A 44 -35.86 -51.00 -80.75
CA ILE A 44 -34.99 -50.40 -79.73
C ILE A 44 -35.83 -49.67 -78.66
N LYS A 45 -36.87 -48.93 -79.08
CA LYS A 45 -37.78 -48.25 -78.16
C LYS A 45 -38.51 -49.23 -77.24
N ASN A 46 -39.03 -50.33 -77.79
CA ASN A 46 -39.68 -51.37 -77.00
C ASN A 46 -38.72 -52.05 -76.01
N GLU A 47 -37.47 -52.29 -76.40
CA GLU A 47 -36.49 -52.93 -75.50
C GLU A 47 -36.06 -51.98 -74.37
N ILE A 48 -35.90 -50.68 -74.66
CA ILE A 48 -35.63 -49.66 -73.65
C ILE A 48 -36.83 -49.52 -72.70
N GLU A 49 -38.07 -49.50 -73.20
CA GLU A 49 -39.28 -49.49 -72.36
C GLU A 49 -39.37 -50.75 -71.47
N LYS A 50 -38.91 -51.90 -71.97
CA LYS A 50 -38.81 -53.16 -71.20
C LYS A 50 -37.77 -53.09 -70.09
N LEU A 51 -36.60 -52.51 -70.35
CA LEU A 51 -35.54 -52.34 -69.36
C LEU A 51 -35.92 -51.31 -68.29
N ILE A 52 -36.59 -50.21 -68.69
CA ILE A 52 -37.12 -49.20 -67.77
C ILE A 52 -38.22 -49.79 -66.87
N SER A 53 -39.11 -50.62 -67.42
CA SER A 53 -40.14 -51.29 -66.62
C SER A 53 -39.57 -52.32 -65.65
N HIS A 54 -38.52 -53.06 -66.05
CA HIS A 54 -37.79 -53.95 -65.13
C HIS A 54 -37.07 -53.19 -64.00
N SER A 55 -36.42 -52.06 -64.29
CA SER A 55 -35.79 -51.21 -63.27
C SER A 55 -36.81 -50.64 -62.28
N LYS A 56 -37.94 -50.14 -62.78
CA LYS A 56 -39.03 -49.62 -61.94
C LYS A 56 -39.68 -50.71 -61.08
N HIS A 57 -39.71 -51.96 -61.56
CA HIS A 57 -40.25 -53.06 -60.78
C HIS A 57 -39.30 -53.45 -59.63
N ASN A 58 -37.99 -53.41 -59.90
CA ASN A 58 -36.96 -53.71 -58.91
C ASN A 58 -36.86 -52.63 -57.81
N ASP A 59 -36.95 -51.34 -58.18
CA ASP A 59 -36.99 -50.24 -57.21
C ASP A 59 -38.23 -50.32 -56.32
N ARG A 60 -39.37 -50.70 -56.89
CA ARG A 60 -40.66 -50.81 -56.19
C ARG A 60 -40.76 -52.07 -55.32
N GLU A 61 -40.07 -53.16 -55.67
CA GLU A 61 -39.93 -54.33 -54.77
C GLU A 61 -39.04 -54.04 -53.56
N ILE A 62 -38.04 -53.16 -53.71
CA ILE A 62 -37.20 -52.69 -52.59
C ILE A 62 -37.99 -51.70 -51.72
N GLU A 63 -38.73 -50.77 -52.33
CA GLU A 63 -39.61 -49.81 -51.63
C GLU A 63 -40.70 -50.54 -50.81
N VAL A 64 -41.38 -51.53 -51.42
CA VAL A 64 -42.43 -52.30 -50.76
C VAL A 64 -41.89 -53.24 -49.66
N LYS A 65 -40.66 -53.76 -49.79
CA LYS A 65 -40.03 -54.56 -48.72
C LYS A 65 -39.60 -53.71 -47.51
N VAL A 66 -39.20 -52.46 -47.73
CA VAL A 66 -38.86 -51.51 -46.67
C VAL A 66 -40.12 -50.95 -45.99
N GLU A 67 -41.19 -50.67 -46.75
CA GLU A 67 -42.47 -50.18 -46.19
C GLU A 67 -43.26 -51.22 -45.38
N GLN A 68 -43.03 -52.53 -45.58
CA GLN A 68 -43.82 -53.58 -44.90
C GLN A 68 -43.23 -54.09 -43.58
N HIS A 69 -42.02 -53.67 -43.20
CA HIS A 69 -41.37 -54.14 -41.95
C HIS A 69 -40.97 -53.03 -40.97
N VAL A 70 -40.95 -51.76 -41.39
CA VAL A 70 -40.61 -50.65 -40.49
C VAL A 70 -41.90 -50.03 -39.95
N ASP A 71 -42.12 -50.11 -38.63
CA ASP A 71 -43.14 -49.30 -37.96
C ASP A 71 -42.85 -47.81 -38.28
N PRO A 72 -43.76 -47.07 -38.96
CA PRO A 72 -43.50 -45.69 -39.36
C PRO A 72 -43.29 -44.73 -38.17
N GLY A 73 -43.54 -45.20 -36.94
CA GLY A 73 -43.29 -44.45 -35.71
C GLY A 73 -41.80 -44.18 -35.42
N VAL A 74 -40.91 -45.17 -35.61
CA VAL A 74 -39.52 -45.05 -35.11
C VAL A 74 -38.69 -43.99 -35.86
N PRO A 75 -38.65 -43.96 -37.20
CA PRO A 75 -37.95 -42.88 -37.91
C PRO A 75 -38.49 -41.49 -37.57
N LYS A 76 -39.81 -41.39 -37.31
CA LYS A 76 -40.46 -40.16 -36.87
C LYS A 76 -40.06 -39.76 -35.45
N TYR A 77 -39.96 -40.69 -34.49
CA TYR A 77 -39.50 -40.39 -33.13
C TYR A 77 -38.03 -39.93 -33.10
N ILE A 78 -37.19 -40.51 -33.96
CA ILE A 78 -35.79 -40.06 -34.10
C ILE A 78 -35.73 -38.67 -34.74
N ASP A 79 -36.52 -38.42 -35.79
CA ASP A 79 -36.61 -37.08 -36.42
C ASP A 79 -37.10 -36.02 -35.42
N GLU A 80 -38.17 -36.32 -34.67
CA GLU A 80 -38.67 -35.46 -33.59
C GLU A 80 -37.61 -35.22 -32.50
N GLY A 81 -36.86 -36.26 -32.10
CA GLY A 81 -35.79 -36.14 -31.13
C GLY A 81 -34.60 -35.32 -31.62
N LEU A 82 -34.23 -35.42 -32.90
CA LEU A 82 -33.19 -34.60 -33.51
C LEU A 82 -33.63 -33.14 -33.67
N ILE A 83 -34.92 -32.91 -33.99
CA ILE A 83 -35.52 -31.57 -34.01
C ILE A 83 -35.48 -30.96 -32.60
N ALA A 84 -35.89 -31.71 -31.57
CA ALA A 84 -35.83 -31.27 -30.18
C ALA A 84 -34.39 -30.91 -29.76
N LEU A 85 -33.42 -31.79 -30.05
CA LEU A 85 -32.00 -31.52 -29.79
C LEU A 85 -31.49 -30.26 -30.52
N SER A 86 -31.90 -30.04 -31.77
CA SER A 86 -31.53 -28.84 -32.54
C SER A 86 -32.14 -27.55 -31.97
N ALA A 87 -33.28 -27.67 -31.29
CA ALA A 87 -33.93 -26.61 -30.54
C ALA A 87 -33.40 -26.49 -29.09
N ALA A 88 -32.34 -27.24 -28.76
CA ALA A 88 -31.74 -27.34 -27.44
C ALA A 88 -32.66 -27.92 -26.35
N ASP A 89 -33.74 -28.62 -26.74
CA ASP A 89 -34.60 -29.36 -25.82
C ASP A 89 -34.01 -30.73 -25.52
N LEU A 90 -33.47 -30.89 -24.29
CA LEU A 90 -32.90 -32.15 -23.81
C LEU A 90 -33.90 -32.99 -23.02
N THR A 91 -35.17 -32.59 -22.96
CA THR A 91 -36.23 -33.32 -22.25
C THR A 91 -36.85 -34.42 -23.08
N TYR A 92 -36.74 -34.35 -24.41
CA TYR A 92 -37.31 -35.36 -25.32
C TYR A 92 -36.71 -36.75 -25.06
N ARG A 93 -37.57 -37.76 -24.97
CA ARG A 93 -37.21 -39.17 -24.88
C ARG A 93 -38.05 -39.95 -25.87
N ILE A 94 -37.43 -40.88 -26.60
CA ILE A 94 -38.15 -41.77 -27.52
C ILE A 94 -39.07 -42.67 -26.70
N PRO A 95 -40.39 -42.70 -26.99
CA PRO A 95 -41.35 -43.52 -26.25
C PRO A 95 -41.09 -45.02 -26.43
N THR A 96 -41.09 -45.77 -25.33
CA THR A 96 -41.01 -47.25 -25.33
C THR A 96 -42.37 -47.88 -25.05
N PRO A 97 -42.70 -49.07 -25.58
CA PRO A 97 -41.83 -49.97 -26.35
C PRO A 97 -41.76 -49.63 -27.85
N VAL A 98 -40.62 -49.91 -28.48
CA VAL A 98 -40.39 -49.85 -29.94
C VAL A 98 -40.18 -51.27 -30.50
N PRO A 99 -40.32 -51.50 -31.82
CA PRO A 99 -39.98 -52.80 -32.42
C PRO A 99 -38.56 -53.24 -32.07
N ALA A 100 -38.37 -54.54 -31.82
CA ALA A 100 -37.10 -55.09 -31.33
C ALA A 100 -35.89 -54.78 -32.23
N GLU A 101 -36.11 -54.63 -33.54
CA GLU A 101 -35.09 -54.26 -34.53
C GLU A 101 -34.55 -52.82 -34.39
N PHE A 102 -35.27 -51.93 -33.69
CA PHE A 102 -34.87 -50.55 -33.42
C PHE A 102 -34.60 -50.24 -31.94
N GLN A 103 -34.74 -51.23 -31.06
CA GLN A 103 -34.60 -51.04 -29.61
C GLN A 103 -33.23 -50.45 -29.24
N ASP A 104 -32.14 -51.03 -29.76
CA ASP A 104 -30.78 -50.57 -29.49
C ASP A 104 -30.55 -49.11 -29.91
N LEU A 105 -31.09 -48.69 -31.06
CA LEU A 105 -30.95 -47.32 -31.57
C LEU A 105 -31.71 -46.30 -30.72
N CYS A 106 -32.93 -46.64 -30.31
CA CYS A 106 -33.75 -45.78 -29.45
C CYS A 106 -33.16 -45.67 -28.03
N ASP A 107 -32.61 -46.77 -27.51
CA ASP A 107 -31.92 -46.80 -26.23
C ASP A 107 -30.62 -45.97 -26.27
N ASP A 108 -29.80 -46.13 -27.31
CA ASP A 108 -28.58 -45.33 -27.53
C ASP A 108 -28.89 -43.83 -27.64
N PHE A 109 -29.96 -43.46 -28.34
CA PHE A 109 -30.41 -42.06 -28.43
C PHE A 109 -30.81 -41.50 -27.06
N ASN A 110 -31.62 -42.25 -26.29
CA ASN A 110 -32.04 -41.82 -24.96
C ASN A 110 -30.85 -41.71 -23.99
N VAL A 111 -29.89 -42.64 -24.07
CA VAL A 111 -28.63 -42.61 -23.29
C VAL A 111 -27.76 -41.41 -23.68
N MET A 112 -27.68 -41.08 -24.97
CA MET A 112 -26.97 -39.89 -25.45
C MET A 112 -27.59 -38.60 -24.88
N MET A 113 -28.92 -38.47 -24.94
CA MET A 113 -29.65 -37.33 -24.39
C MET A 113 -29.46 -37.20 -22.87
N GLU A 114 -29.52 -38.32 -22.14
CA GLU A 114 -29.26 -38.36 -20.70
C GLU A 114 -27.81 -37.98 -20.36
N THR A 115 -26.83 -38.47 -21.13
CA THR A 115 -25.41 -38.16 -20.95
C THR A 115 -25.12 -36.68 -21.21
N LEU A 116 -25.70 -36.11 -22.26
CA LEU A 116 -25.56 -34.68 -22.60
C LEU A 116 -26.21 -33.80 -21.52
N GLN A 117 -27.42 -34.14 -21.09
CA GLN A 117 -28.12 -33.47 -19.99
C GLN A 117 -27.31 -33.54 -18.69
N GLY A 118 -26.77 -34.71 -18.34
CA GLY A 118 -25.91 -34.90 -17.18
C GLY A 118 -24.63 -34.07 -17.23
N THR A 119 -23.97 -34.02 -18.40
CA THR A 119 -22.76 -33.21 -18.62
C THR A 119 -23.05 -31.72 -18.46
N LEU A 120 -24.13 -31.22 -19.06
CA LEU A 120 -24.53 -29.81 -18.95
C LEU A 120 -24.98 -29.44 -17.52
N ARG A 121 -25.62 -30.36 -16.78
CA ARG A 121 -25.90 -30.16 -15.34
C ARG A 121 -24.62 -29.99 -14.52
N VAL A 122 -23.59 -30.79 -14.79
CA VAL A 122 -22.28 -30.66 -14.12
C VAL A 122 -21.63 -29.31 -14.46
N ILE A 123 -21.66 -28.90 -15.72
CA ILE A 123 -21.12 -27.60 -16.15
C ILE A 123 -21.89 -26.45 -15.48
N ASN A 124 -23.22 -26.54 -15.39
CA ASN A 124 -24.07 -25.54 -14.72
C ASN A 124 -23.70 -25.40 -13.24
N ASN A 125 -23.57 -26.51 -12.53
CA ASN A 125 -23.18 -26.49 -11.12
C ASN A 125 -21.77 -25.91 -10.91
N ASN A 126 -20.82 -26.28 -11.77
CA ASN A 126 -19.47 -25.71 -11.72
C ASN A 126 -19.45 -24.21 -12.02
N SER A 127 -20.26 -23.73 -12.96
CA SER A 127 -20.43 -22.31 -13.27
C SER A 127 -20.96 -21.54 -12.06
N GLN A 128 -22.00 -22.07 -11.38
CA GLN A 128 -22.52 -21.48 -10.14
C GLN A 128 -21.46 -21.45 -9.03
N HIS A 129 -20.66 -22.50 -8.89
CA HIS A 129 -19.57 -22.54 -7.91
C HIS A 129 -18.49 -21.50 -8.23
N LEU A 130 -18.13 -21.31 -9.50
CA LEU A 130 -17.19 -20.28 -9.95
C LEU A 130 -17.71 -18.87 -9.66
N TYR A 131 -19.00 -18.63 -9.87
CA TYR A 131 -19.64 -17.34 -9.54
C TYR A 131 -19.51 -17.01 -8.05
N VAL A 132 -19.90 -17.96 -7.18
CA VAL A 132 -19.80 -17.78 -5.72
C VAL A 132 -18.35 -17.57 -5.29
N SER A 133 -17.42 -18.41 -5.79
CA SER A 133 -16.00 -18.30 -5.48
C SER A 133 -15.42 -16.96 -5.93
N GLY A 134 -15.80 -16.47 -7.12
CA GLY A 134 -15.38 -15.16 -7.62
C GLY A 134 -15.86 -14.02 -6.74
N HIS A 135 -17.08 -14.09 -6.22
CA HIS A 135 -17.60 -13.11 -5.29
C HIS A 135 -16.82 -13.09 -3.97
N GLU A 136 -16.46 -14.25 -3.43
CA GLU A 136 -15.63 -14.37 -2.22
C GLU A 136 -14.20 -13.82 -2.42
N ILE A 137 -13.59 -14.10 -3.57
CA ILE A 137 -12.27 -13.55 -3.94
C ILE A 137 -12.37 -12.03 -4.11
N SER A 138 -13.44 -11.51 -4.69
CA SER A 138 -13.69 -10.06 -4.81
C SER A 138 -13.74 -9.39 -3.45
N LYS A 139 -14.48 -9.99 -2.51
CA LYS A 139 -14.59 -9.47 -1.13
C LYS A 139 -13.23 -9.48 -0.43
N SER A 140 -12.47 -10.57 -0.57
CA SER A 140 -11.12 -10.68 0.00
C SER A 140 -10.15 -9.66 -0.60
N THR A 141 -10.25 -9.41 -1.91
CA THR A 141 -9.44 -8.42 -2.62
C THR A 141 -9.75 -6.99 -2.13
N MET A 142 -11.03 -6.68 -1.88
CA MET A 142 -11.43 -5.39 -1.29
C MET A 142 -10.90 -5.20 0.14
N ASP A 143 -10.92 -6.26 0.96
CA ASP A 143 -10.33 -6.19 2.30
C ASP A 143 -8.80 -5.96 2.24
N LEU A 144 -8.11 -6.67 1.34
CA LEU A 144 -6.69 -6.46 1.09
C LEU A 144 -6.41 -5.03 0.63
N ALA A 145 -7.24 -4.47 -0.26
CA ALA A 145 -7.13 -3.08 -0.70
C ALA A 145 -7.21 -2.10 0.48
N LYS A 146 -8.21 -2.27 1.35
CA LYS A 146 -8.42 -1.42 2.53
C LYS A 146 -7.25 -1.52 3.51
N ARG A 147 -6.75 -2.73 3.76
CA ARG A 147 -5.59 -2.97 4.62
C ARG A 147 -4.32 -2.34 4.04
N THR A 148 -4.14 -2.43 2.73
CA THR A 148 -3.01 -1.82 2.02
C THR A 148 -3.06 -0.29 2.10
N GLU A 149 -4.22 0.33 1.93
CA GLU A 149 -4.39 1.79 2.09
C GLU A 149 -4.12 2.23 3.54
N SER A 150 -4.60 1.47 4.53
CA SER A 150 -4.30 1.74 5.95
C SER A 150 -2.82 1.56 6.28
N GLN A 151 -2.16 0.55 5.70
CA GLN A 151 -0.74 0.29 5.89
C GLN A 151 0.10 1.43 5.29
N ALA A 152 -0.26 1.93 4.12
CA ALA A 152 0.40 3.09 3.51
C ALA A 152 0.31 4.32 4.43
N SER A 153 -0.88 4.62 4.96
CA SER A 153 -1.06 5.74 5.90
C SER A 153 -0.22 5.59 7.17
N ASN A 154 -0.16 4.39 7.75
CA ASN A 154 0.65 4.14 8.95
C ASN A 154 2.17 4.24 8.65
N LEU A 155 2.59 3.84 7.46
CA LEU A 155 3.99 3.98 7.01
C LEU A 155 4.38 5.44 6.82
N GLU A 156 3.50 6.29 6.27
CA GLU A 156 3.74 7.74 6.17
C GLU A 156 3.94 8.37 7.54
N GLU A 157 3.07 8.07 8.51
CA GLU A 157 3.19 8.58 9.88
C GLU A 157 4.47 8.07 10.56
N THR A 158 4.79 6.78 10.38
CA THR A 158 6.01 6.17 10.92
C THR A 158 7.27 6.80 10.32
N ALA A 159 7.27 7.06 9.01
CA ALA A 159 8.39 7.72 8.33
C ALA A 159 8.59 9.15 8.83
N SER A 160 7.50 9.90 9.04
CA SER A 160 7.55 11.24 9.63
C SER A 160 8.14 11.22 11.04
N ALA A 161 7.64 10.33 11.90
CA ALA A 161 8.16 10.17 13.26
C ALA A 161 9.64 9.77 13.29
N LEU A 162 10.07 8.89 12.37
CA LEU A 162 11.47 8.52 12.24
C LEU A 162 12.35 9.69 11.77
N SER A 163 11.85 10.57 10.90
CA SER A 163 12.57 11.78 10.52
C SER A 163 12.78 12.69 11.72
N GLU A 164 11.74 12.94 12.51
CA GLU A 164 11.83 13.76 13.72
C GLU A 164 12.82 13.17 14.75
N ILE A 165 12.77 11.85 14.95
CA ILE A 165 13.73 11.16 15.84
C ILE A 165 15.15 11.26 15.30
N THR A 166 15.34 11.12 13.99
CA THR A 166 16.67 11.24 13.35
C THR A 166 17.26 12.63 13.57
N ASP A 167 16.45 13.68 13.41
CA ASP A 167 16.87 15.05 13.68
C ASP A 167 17.19 15.27 15.17
N ALA A 168 16.38 14.72 16.08
CA ALA A 168 16.62 14.80 17.52
C ALA A 168 17.93 14.12 17.94
N VAL A 169 18.25 12.95 17.38
CA VAL A 169 19.52 12.23 17.64
C VAL A 169 20.71 13.03 17.09
N LYS A 170 20.57 13.61 15.89
CA LYS A 170 21.61 14.45 15.29
C LYS A 170 21.89 15.71 16.13
N ASN A 171 20.84 16.35 16.64
CA ASN A 171 20.97 17.49 17.54
C ASN A 171 21.62 17.08 18.86
N THR A 172 21.24 15.93 19.42
CA THR A 172 21.85 15.38 20.65
C THR A 172 23.35 15.14 20.48
N ALA A 173 23.78 14.61 19.33
CA ALA A 173 25.20 14.42 19.04
C ALA A 173 25.97 15.75 18.97
N LYS A 174 25.37 16.77 18.34
CA LYS A 174 25.95 18.13 18.26
C LYS A 174 26.00 18.82 19.62
N ASP A 175 24.97 18.65 20.43
CA ASP A 175 24.93 19.21 21.79
C ASP A 175 25.98 18.54 22.66
N ALA A 176 26.19 17.22 22.53
CA ALA A 176 27.28 16.52 23.21
C ALA A 176 28.66 17.07 22.81
N GLU A 177 28.89 17.34 21.53
CA GLU A 177 30.14 17.99 21.06
C GLU A 177 30.31 19.39 21.66
N THR A 178 29.25 20.18 21.69
CA THR A 178 29.26 21.53 22.29
C THR A 178 29.57 21.47 23.80
N VAL A 179 28.95 20.52 24.52
CA VAL A 179 29.22 20.30 25.95
C VAL A 179 30.67 19.90 26.18
N ARG A 180 31.25 19.07 25.31
CA ARG A 180 32.66 18.67 25.38
C ARG A 180 33.60 19.88 25.30
N ASP A 181 33.32 20.83 24.42
CA ASP A 181 34.11 22.05 24.30
C ASP A 181 33.99 22.96 25.54
N ILE A 182 32.77 23.09 26.10
CA ILE A 182 32.54 23.83 27.34
C ILE A 182 33.32 23.20 28.49
N VAL A 183 33.27 21.88 28.62
CA VAL A 183 34.02 21.12 29.64
C VAL A 183 35.52 21.35 29.50
N LYS A 184 36.06 21.26 28.29
CA LYS A 184 37.49 21.51 28.03
C LYS A 184 37.91 22.92 28.40
N ASN A 185 37.07 23.92 28.12
CA ASN A 185 37.35 25.29 28.53
C ASN A 185 37.30 25.46 30.06
N ALA A 186 36.34 24.82 30.72
CA ALA A 186 36.24 24.84 32.17
C ALA A 186 37.45 24.16 32.85
N GLU A 187 37.97 23.06 32.29
CA GLU A 187 39.21 22.43 32.75
C GLU A 187 40.40 23.39 32.72
N ASN A 188 40.54 24.17 31.64
CA ASN A 188 41.61 25.18 31.52
C ASN A 188 41.48 26.26 32.60
N ILE A 189 40.27 26.79 32.81
CA ILE A 189 40.00 27.82 33.83
C ILE A 189 40.28 27.29 35.24
N LEU A 190 39.90 26.05 35.54
CA LEU A 190 40.16 25.44 36.84
C LEU A 190 41.65 25.16 37.05
N SER A 191 42.38 24.76 36.01
CA SER A 191 43.84 24.58 36.07
C SER A 191 44.54 25.89 36.39
N GLU A 192 44.14 27.00 35.76
CA GLU A 192 44.69 28.31 36.04
C GLU A 192 44.32 28.79 37.45
N SER A 193 43.07 28.58 37.86
CA SER A 193 42.59 28.90 39.21
C SER A 193 43.35 28.13 40.30
N GLY A 194 43.67 26.86 40.05
CA GLY A 194 44.52 26.05 40.93
C GLY A 194 45.91 26.65 41.12
N ARG A 195 46.55 27.10 40.04
CA ARG A 195 47.85 27.78 40.08
C ARG A 195 47.79 29.09 40.88
N PHE A 196 46.75 29.90 40.69
CA PHE A 196 46.56 31.14 41.46
C PHE A 196 46.39 30.88 42.96
N MET A 197 45.69 29.80 43.35
CA MET A 197 45.55 29.42 44.76
C MET A 197 46.90 28.99 45.35
N GLU A 198 47.69 28.19 44.64
CA GLU A 198 49.05 27.80 45.08
C GLU A 198 49.97 29.01 45.27
N GLU A 199 49.94 29.95 44.32
CA GLU A 199 50.69 31.22 44.41
C GLU A 199 50.22 32.05 45.62
N THR A 200 48.92 32.12 45.87
CA THR A 200 48.34 32.86 47.01
C THR A 200 48.80 32.26 48.35
N VAL A 201 48.79 30.92 48.49
CA VAL A 201 49.30 30.24 49.68
C VAL A 201 50.78 30.56 49.89
N SER A 202 51.59 30.52 48.81
CA SER A 202 53.02 30.85 48.88
C SER A 202 53.25 32.28 49.38
N VAL A 203 52.49 33.26 48.87
CA VAL A 203 52.57 34.65 49.33
C VAL A 203 52.20 34.76 50.81
N MET A 204 51.11 34.14 51.25
CA MET A 204 50.68 34.17 52.65
C MET A 204 51.71 33.53 53.59
N CYS A 205 52.34 32.43 53.20
CA CYS A 205 53.47 31.85 53.93
C CYS A 205 54.65 32.83 54.01
N GLY A 206 54.98 33.51 52.90
CA GLY A 206 56.03 34.54 52.90
C GLY A 206 55.73 35.73 53.82
N ILE A 207 54.46 36.14 53.94
CA ILE A 207 54.03 37.18 54.88
C ILE A 207 54.14 36.65 56.33
N LYS A 208 53.70 35.41 56.61
CA LYS A 208 53.84 34.78 57.94
C LYS A 208 55.29 34.75 58.40
N ASP A 209 56.21 34.33 57.53
CA ASP A 209 57.64 34.30 57.82
C ASP A 209 58.21 35.70 58.07
N SER A 210 57.76 36.69 57.30
CA SER A 210 58.17 38.09 57.46
C SER A 210 57.66 38.68 58.78
N SER A 211 56.42 38.39 59.17
CA SER A 211 55.83 38.78 60.45
C SER A 211 56.59 38.18 61.63
N SER A 212 57.00 36.90 61.55
CA SER A 212 57.82 36.26 62.58
C SER A 212 59.19 36.94 62.75
N LYS A 213 59.83 37.33 61.64
CA LYS A 213 61.08 38.11 61.68
C LYS A 213 60.89 39.47 62.35
N ILE A 214 59.79 40.16 62.04
CA ILE A 214 59.45 41.44 62.68
C ILE A 214 59.23 41.24 64.18
N GLU A 215 58.52 40.19 64.59
CA GLU A 215 58.28 39.90 66.01
C GLU A 215 59.59 39.71 66.79
N ASN A 216 60.56 39.00 66.20
CA ASN A 216 61.89 38.83 66.78
C ASN A 216 62.63 40.18 66.95
N ILE A 217 62.57 41.05 65.93
CA ILE A 217 63.17 42.40 65.98
C ILE A 217 62.52 43.23 67.10
N ILE A 218 61.19 43.21 67.21
CA ILE A 218 60.45 43.92 68.27
C ILE A 218 60.82 43.37 69.65
N GLY A 219 61.09 42.06 69.77
CA GLY A 219 61.68 41.46 70.97
C GLY A 219 63.02 42.08 71.34
N THR A 220 63.96 42.14 70.40
CA THR A 220 65.26 42.78 70.62
C THR A 220 65.13 44.24 71.01
N ILE A 221 64.22 45.01 70.40
CA ILE A 221 63.97 46.41 70.76
C ILE A 221 63.45 46.53 72.20
N ASN A 222 62.52 45.66 72.62
CA ASN A 222 62.04 45.63 74.00
C ASN A 222 63.16 45.29 75.00
N ASP A 223 64.06 44.38 74.64
CA ASP A 223 65.22 44.03 75.47
C ASP A 223 66.19 45.21 75.60
N ILE A 224 66.46 45.92 74.50
CA ILE A 224 67.27 47.15 74.50
C ILE A 224 66.61 48.23 75.38
N ALA A 225 65.29 48.41 75.28
CA ALA A 225 64.56 49.36 76.11
C ALA A 225 64.66 49.01 77.60
N SER A 226 64.56 47.73 77.96
CA SER A 226 64.73 47.25 79.33
C SER A 226 66.15 47.48 79.86
N GLN A 227 67.18 47.16 79.05
CA GLN A 227 68.58 47.42 79.38
C GLN A 227 68.86 48.92 79.55
N THR A 228 68.33 49.76 78.66
CA THR A 228 68.45 51.23 78.74
C THR A 228 67.79 51.76 80.00
N ASN A 229 66.63 51.23 80.38
CA ASN A 229 65.95 51.57 81.63
C ASN A 229 66.81 51.20 82.86
N ILE A 230 67.46 50.02 82.88
CA ILE A 230 68.38 49.62 83.96
C ILE A 230 69.61 50.53 84.02
N LEU A 231 70.22 50.83 82.86
CA LEU A 231 71.34 51.77 82.75
C LEU A 231 70.98 53.16 83.28
N ALA A 232 69.79 53.66 82.93
CA ALA A 232 69.28 54.93 83.40
C ALA A 232 69.05 54.94 84.91
N VAL A 233 68.53 53.85 85.50
CA VAL A 233 68.42 53.70 86.95
C VAL A 233 69.79 53.78 87.62
N ASN A 234 70.78 53.04 87.09
CA ASN A 234 72.15 53.06 87.63
C ASN A 234 72.76 54.47 87.55
N ALA A 235 72.54 55.18 86.44
CA ALA A 235 72.99 56.56 86.27
C ALA A 235 72.28 57.54 87.23
N SER A 236 70.97 57.38 87.46
CA SER A 236 70.23 58.17 88.46
C SER A 236 70.77 57.95 89.87
N ILE A 237 71.14 56.71 90.23
CA ILE A 237 71.73 56.38 91.54
C ILE A 237 73.10 57.06 91.69
N GLU A 238 73.97 56.96 90.69
CA GLU A 238 75.31 57.55 90.77
C GLU A 238 75.27 59.08 90.73
N ALA A 239 74.31 59.67 90.00
CA ALA A 239 74.06 61.12 90.02
C ALA A 239 73.59 61.61 91.40
N ALA A 240 72.73 60.84 92.09
CA ALA A 240 72.34 61.14 93.48
C ALA A 240 73.55 61.05 94.44
N ARG A 241 74.45 60.09 94.18
CA ARG A 241 75.69 59.88 94.97
C ARG A 241 76.69 61.04 94.83
N ALA A 242 76.73 61.69 93.68
CA ALA A 242 77.57 62.86 93.41
C ALA A 242 77.05 64.18 94.01
N GLY A 243 75.87 64.19 94.64
CA GLY A 243 75.31 65.36 95.32
C GLY A 243 74.97 66.52 94.38
N VAL A 244 75.31 67.76 94.76
CA VAL A 244 74.92 68.98 94.03
C VAL A 244 75.49 69.02 92.60
N VAL A 245 76.69 68.46 92.38
CA VAL A 245 77.36 68.41 91.07
C VAL A 245 76.66 67.44 90.09
N GLY A 246 75.94 66.44 90.60
CA GLY A 246 75.23 65.43 89.81
C GLY A 246 73.81 65.79 89.37
N THR A 247 73.28 66.95 89.80
CA THR A 247 71.88 67.35 89.56
C THR A 247 71.49 67.39 88.07
N GLY A 248 72.36 67.90 87.19
CA GLY A 248 72.13 67.87 85.74
C GLY A 248 72.11 66.45 85.15
N PHE A 249 72.99 65.57 85.63
CA PHE A 249 73.02 64.16 85.23
C PHE A 249 71.78 63.39 85.70
N ALA A 250 71.26 63.71 86.88
CA ALA A 250 70.04 63.09 87.41
C ALA A 250 68.81 63.37 86.52
N VAL A 251 68.69 64.60 86.00
CA VAL A 251 67.61 64.98 85.07
C VAL A 251 67.71 64.20 83.76
N VAL A 252 68.91 64.14 83.16
CA VAL A 252 69.14 63.37 81.92
C VAL A 252 68.85 61.89 82.14
N ALA A 253 69.28 61.31 83.26
CA ALA A 253 69.00 59.92 83.58
C ALA A 253 67.50 59.63 83.76
N SER A 254 66.75 60.55 84.36
CA SER A 254 65.28 60.44 84.47
C SER A 254 64.59 60.51 83.09
N GLU A 255 65.06 61.38 82.20
CA GLU A 255 64.48 61.51 80.85
C GLU A 255 64.79 60.27 79.99
N VAL A 256 66.02 59.74 80.05
CA VAL A 256 66.40 58.48 79.39
C VAL A 256 65.55 57.32 79.92
N ARG A 257 65.29 57.28 81.23
CA ARG A 257 64.41 56.27 81.84
C ARG A 257 62.98 56.37 81.32
N ALA A 258 62.41 57.57 81.23
CA ALA A 258 61.07 57.80 80.71
C ALA A 258 60.97 57.41 79.22
N LEU A 259 61.99 57.73 78.41
CA LEU A 259 62.08 57.33 77.01
C LEU A 259 62.17 55.80 76.84
N ALA A 260 62.97 55.14 77.67
CA ALA A 260 63.09 53.68 77.68
C ALA A 260 61.76 53.00 78.04
N ALA A 261 61.05 53.50 79.06
CA ALA A 261 59.72 53.01 79.43
C ALA A 261 58.69 53.20 78.30
N ARG A 262 58.67 54.37 77.64
CA ARG A 262 57.83 54.62 76.47
C ARG A 262 58.14 53.67 75.32
N THR A 263 59.41 53.40 75.08
CA THR A 263 59.87 52.47 74.01
C THR A 263 59.40 51.05 74.29
N ALA A 264 59.47 50.58 75.55
CA ALA A 264 58.97 49.27 75.94
C ALA A 264 57.44 49.14 75.76
N VAL A 265 56.67 50.17 76.12
CA VAL A 265 55.21 50.20 75.89
C VAL A 265 54.89 50.15 74.39
N ALA A 266 55.55 50.98 73.58
CA ALA A 266 55.36 50.98 72.13
C ALA A 266 55.74 49.63 71.50
N SER A 267 56.85 49.02 71.94
CA SER A 267 57.29 47.71 71.44
C SER A 267 56.27 46.60 71.77
N LYS A 268 55.69 46.62 72.97
CA LYS A 268 54.60 45.68 73.33
C LYS A 268 53.37 45.85 72.44
N GLU A 269 52.98 47.08 72.14
CA GLU A 269 51.82 47.33 71.28
C GLU A 269 52.08 46.88 69.83
N ILE A 270 53.27 47.15 69.28
CA ILE A 270 53.65 46.64 67.95
C ILE A 270 53.67 45.11 67.94
N ARG A 271 54.21 44.46 68.98
CA ARG A 271 54.18 43.00 69.10
C ARG A 271 52.75 42.46 69.08
N ARG A 272 51.83 43.11 69.79
CA ARG A 272 50.40 42.74 69.80
C ARG A 272 49.81 42.81 68.39
N LEU A 273 50.01 43.92 67.69
CA LEU A 273 49.51 44.11 66.32
C LEU A 273 50.10 43.09 65.31
N ILE A 274 51.38 42.74 65.44
CA ILE A 274 52.02 41.71 64.61
C ILE A 274 51.48 40.31 64.93
N GLY A 275 51.22 40.02 66.20
CA GLY A 275 50.56 38.79 66.63
C GLY A 275 49.14 38.66 66.05
N ASP A 276 48.34 39.72 66.14
CA ASP A 276 47.00 39.78 65.55
C ASP A 276 47.07 39.57 64.03
N ALA A 277 48.00 40.24 63.34
CA ALA A 277 48.21 40.04 61.90
C ALA A 277 48.64 38.61 61.55
N GLY A 278 49.46 37.97 62.39
CA GLY A 278 49.85 36.57 62.24
C GLY A 278 48.65 35.62 62.30
N HIS A 279 47.73 35.86 63.24
CA HIS A 279 46.49 35.09 63.36
C HIS A 279 45.57 35.27 62.14
N GLU A 280 45.43 36.50 61.63
CA GLU A 280 44.66 36.78 60.41
C GLU A 280 45.26 36.08 59.17
N ILE A 281 46.58 36.06 59.04
CA ILE A 281 47.27 35.33 57.95
C ILE A 281 47.00 33.83 58.05
N GLU A 282 47.05 33.25 59.25
CA GLU A 282 46.81 31.83 59.48
C GLU A 282 45.37 31.43 59.10
N ASN A 283 44.38 32.26 59.47
CA ASN A 283 42.99 32.11 59.02
C ASN A 283 42.86 32.25 57.49
N GLY A 284 43.62 33.16 56.89
CA GLY A 284 43.69 33.33 55.43
C GLY A 284 44.21 32.08 54.73
N VAL A 285 45.32 31.51 55.20
CA VAL A 285 45.89 30.26 54.68
C VAL A 285 44.88 29.12 54.78
N GLN A 286 44.21 28.96 55.91
CA GLN A 286 43.20 27.93 56.09
C GLN A 286 42.02 28.11 55.10
N SER A 287 41.56 29.35 54.89
CA SER A 287 40.46 29.64 53.96
C SER A 287 40.82 29.37 52.50
N VAL A 288 42.04 29.69 52.10
CA VAL A 288 42.55 29.35 50.75
C VAL A 288 42.68 27.83 50.61
N GLY A 289 43.17 27.13 51.64
CA GLY A 289 43.25 25.66 51.65
C GLY A 289 41.87 25.00 51.45
N ASN A 290 40.85 25.46 52.17
CA ASN A 290 39.47 24.99 52.00
C ASN A 290 38.94 25.27 50.58
N SER A 291 39.29 26.43 50.01
CA SER A 291 38.93 26.78 48.63
C SER A 291 39.60 25.87 47.61
N GLN A 292 40.86 25.49 47.86
CA GLN A 292 41.63 24.57 47.02
C GLN A 292 41.04 23.15 47.05
N GLU A 293 40.54 22.69 48.19
CA GLU A 293 39.82 21.42 48.31
C GLU A 293 38.48 21.44 47.56
N ALA A 294 37.70 22.53 47.69
CA ALA A 294 36.47 22.71 46.93
C ALA A 294 36.74 22.71 45.41
N LEU A 295 37.80 23.36 44.95
CA LEU A 295 38.26 23.37 43.56
C LEU A 295 38.57 21.95 43.05
N LYS A 296 39.24 21.11 43.86
CA LYS A 296 39.51 19.69 43.50
C LYS A 296 38.22 18.90 43.30
N ASN A 297 37.21 19.12 44.14
CA ASN A 297 35.91 18.46 43.98
C ASN A 297 35.22 18.88 42.67
N VAL A 298 35.30 20.18 42.31
CA VAL A 298 34.75 20.67 41.04
C VAL A 298 35.47 20.03 39.85
N VAL A 299 36.80 19.92 39.87
CA VAL A 299 37.57 19.21 38.83
C VAL A 299 37.10 17.76 38.70
N GLY A 300 36.87 17.07 39.83
CA GLY A 300 36.30 15.71 39.84
C GLY A 300 34.95 15.63 39.14
N ASN A 301 34.04 16.57 39.41
CA ASN A 301 32.73 16.63 38.77
C ASN A 301 32.84 16.91 37.26
N ILE A 302 33.76 17.78 36.84
CA ILE A 302 33.96 18.07 35.41
C ILE A 302 34.46 16.83 34.66
N ASN A 303 35.39 16.05 35.25
CA ASN A 303 35.84 14.79 34.67
C ASN A 303 34.69 13.77 34.50
N GLN A 304 33.77 13.72 35.47
CA GLN A 304 32.56 12.89 35.37
C GLN A 304 31.64 13.36 34.24
N ILE A 305 31.43 14.68 34.10
CA ILE A 305 30.65 15.25 32.99
C ILE A 305 31.30 14.88 31.65
N ASN A 306 32.63 15.02 31.51
CA ASN A 306 33.35 14.65 30.29
C ASN A 306 33.10 13.17 29.90
N THR A 307 33.19 12.27 30.89
CA THR A 307 32.95 10.83 30.70
C THR A 307 31.51 10.55 30.27
N LEU A 308 30.52 11.23 30.86
CA LEU A 308 29.12 11.09 30.49
C LEU A 308 28.84 11.62 29.09
N THR A 309 29.44 12.75 28.72
CA THR A 309 29.32 13.36 27.39
C THR A 309 29.92 12.46 26.31
N GLU A 310 31.06 11.81 26.57
CA GLU A 310 31.65 10.84 25.63
C GLU A 310 30.73 9.62 25.43
N ARG A 311 30.15 9.09 26.51
CA ARG A 311 29.17 8.01 26.43
C ARG A 311 27.91 8.43 25.65
N LEU A 312 27.44 9.66 25.84
CA LEU A 312 26.32 10.24 25.10
C LEU A 312 26.62 10.32 23.60
N ALA A 313 27.81 10.80 23.22
CA ALA A 313 28.22 10.87 21.82
C ALA A 313 28.26 9.48 21.17
N VAL A 314 28.82 8.48 21.85
CA VAL A 314 28.84 7.08 21.37
C VAL A 314 27.42 6.52 21.24
N ALA A 315 26.55 6.76 22.23
CA ALA A 315 25.17 6.30 22.19
C ALA A 315 24.37 6.96 21.05
N ALA A 316 24.55 8.26 20.82
CA ALA A 316 23.92 8.97 19.71
C ALA A 316 24.38 8.43 18.34
N GLN A 317 25.67 8.11 18.20
CA GLN A 317 26.20 7.49 16.98
C GLN A 317 25.61 6.09 16.73
N GLN A 318 25.45 5.28 17.79
CA GLN A 318 24.80 3.97 17.70
C GLN A 318 23.31 4.09 17.34
N GLN A 319 22.59 5.04 17.94
CA GLN A 319 21.19 5.32 17.62
C GLN A 319 21.04 5.77 16.16
N ALA A 320 21.91 6.65 15.66
CA ALA A 320 21.90 7.08 14.26
C ALA A 320 22.07 5.90 13.30
N SER A 321 23.00 4.98 13.61
CA SER A 321 23.17 3.75 12.81
C SER A 321 21.93 2.85 12.88
N GLY A 322 21.29 2.72 14.05
CA GLY A 322 20.06 1.95 14.20
C GLY A 322 18.89 2.54 13.42
N LEU A 323 18.75 3.87 13.44
CA LEU A 323 17.73 4.58 12.66
C LEU A 323 17.92 4.40 11.16
N GLN A 324 19.16 4.36 10.67
CA GLN A 324 19.43 4.08 9.25
C GLN A 324 18.95 2.68 8.84
N GLN A 325 19.11 1.67 9.71
CA GLN A 325 18.58 0.33 9.47
C GLN A 325 17.06 0.31 9.47
N ILE A 326 16.43 1.01 10.42
CA ILE A 326 14.97 1.14 10.48
C ILE A 326 14.44 1.85 9.22
N ASN A 327 15.09 2.92 8.77
CA ASN A 327 14.70 3.63 7.55
C ASN A 327 14.75 2.73 6.30
N THR A 328 15.75 1.84 6.23
CA THR A 328 15.86 0.83 5.18
C THR A 328 14.70 -0.17 5.25
N ALA A 329 14.34 -0.63 6.45
CA ALA A 329 13.21 -1.53 6.66
C ALA A 329 11.86 -0.88 6.28
N VAL A 330 11.66 0.39 6.64
CA VAL A 330 10.46 1.16 6.26
C VAL A 330 10.37 1.32 4.74
N SER A 331 11.49 1.60 4.07
CA SER A 331 11.53 1.67 2.60
C SER A 331 11.15 0.33 1.95
N ALA A 332 11.58 -0.80 2.52
CA ALA A 332 11.18 -2.13 2.05
C ALA A 332 9.68 -2.41 2.29
N LEU A 333 9.13 -1.98 3.43
CA LEU A 333 7.69 -2.08 3.70
C LEU A 333 6.85 -1.22 2.75
N ASP A 334 7.32 -0.03 2.37
CA ASP A 334 6.67 0.80 1.37
C ASP A 334 6.63 0.09 0.01
N GLN A 335 7.75 -0.51 -0.43
CA GLN A 335 7.79 -1.30 -1.67
C GLN A 335 6.78 -2.45 -1.64
N ILE A 336 6.73 -3.24 -0.56
CA ILE A 336 5.75 -4.34 -0.43
C ILE A 336 4.31 -3.79 -0.44
N THR A 337 4.08 -2.61 0.15
CA THR A 337 2.77 -1.97 0.15
C THR A 337 2.33 -1.57 -1.26
N GLN A 338 3.26 -1.08 -2.08
CA GLN A 338 3.00 -0.78 -3.49
C GLN A 338 2.77 -2.05 -4.32
N GLU A 339 3.55 -3.12 -4.07
CA GLU A 339 3.34 -4.42 -4.72
C GLU A 339 1.97 -5.02 -4.37
N ASN A 340 1.53 -4.89 -3.11
CA ASN A 340 0.19 -5.29 -2.69
C ASN A 340 -0.90 -4.49 -3.40
N ALA A 341 -0.71 -3.19 -3.58
CA ALA A 341 -1.65 -2.34 -4.32
C ALA A 341 -1.76 -2.78 -5.79
N ALA A 342 -0.63 -3.06 -6.45
CA ALA A 342 -0.61 -3.60 -7.80
C ALA A 342 -1.27 -4.99 -7.89
N MET A 343 -1.04 -5.85 -6.90
CA MET A 343 -1.67 -7.18 -6.81
C MET A 343 -3.19 -7.08 -6.65
N VAL A 344 -3.67 -6.14 -5.85
CA VAL A 344 -5.11 -5.85 -5.71
C VAL A 344 -5.72 -5.43 -7.04
N GLU A 345 -5.07 -4.53 -7.78
CA GLU A 345 -5.53 -4.10 -9.11
C GLU A 345 -5.58 -5.26 -10.11
N GLN A 346 -4.53 -6.09 -10.14
CA GLN A 346 -4.47 -7.27 -10.99
C GLN A 346 -5.54 -8.30 -10.62
N SER A 347 -5.77 -8.51 -9.32
CA SER A 347 -6.79 -9.43 -8.82
C SER A 347 -8.18 -8.96 -9.20
N ALA A 348 -8.49 -7.67 -9.00
CA ALA A 348 -9.76 -7.07 -9.43
C ALA A 348 -10.00 -7.26 -10.94
N SER A 349 -9.00 -7.01 -11.77
CA SER A 349 -9.09 -7.26 -13.21
C SER A 349 -9.34 -8.72 -13.56
N THR A 350 -8.70 -9.66 -12.85
CA THR A 350 -8.87 -11.10 -13.07
C THR A 350 -10.26 -11.57 -12.68
N ILE A 351 -10.77 -11.08 -11.55
CA ILE A 351 -12.12 -11.38 -11.05
C ILE A 351 -13.18 -10.85 -12.01
N SER A 352 -13.00 -9.63 -12.54
CA SER A 352 -13.91 -9.06 -13.54
C SER A 352 -13.98 -9.91 -14.81
N LYS A 353 -12.85 -10.43 -15.30
CA LYS A 353 -12.84 -11.33 -16.46
C LYS A 353 -13.50 -12.67 -16.16
N MET A 354 -13.24 -13.22 -14.98
CA MET A 354 -13.85 -14.48 -14.54
C MET A 354 -15.38 -14.36 -14.41
N ALA A 355 -15.87 -13.21 -13.93
CA ALA A 355 -17.31 -12.91 -13.91
C ALA A 355 -17.91 -12.89 -15.32
N GLU A 356 -17.27 -12.21 -16.27
CA GLU A 356 -17.70 -12.16 -17.68
C GLU A 356 -17.72 -13.55 -18.34
N GLU A 357 -16.70 -14.38 -18.10
CA GLU A 357 -16.63 -15.76 -18.60
C GLU A 357 -17.72 -16.65 -17.99
N THR A 358 -18.00 -16.48 -16.69
CA THR A 358 -19.04 -17.24 -15.97
C THR A 358 -20.44 -16.85 -16.45
N ASP A 359 -20.70 -15.55 -16.66
CA ASP A 359 -21.96 -15.05 -17.23
C ASP A 359 -22.17 -15.60 -18.65
N THR A 360 -21.10 -15.64 -19.45
CA THR A 360 -21.14 -16.19 -20.82
C THR A 360 -21.46 -17.69 -20.80
N LEU A 361 -20.83 -18.47 -19.92
CA LEU A 361 -21.13 -19.90 -19.73
C LEU A 361 -22.57 -20.12 -19.30
N GLN A 362 -23.08 -19.32 -18.35
CA GLN A 362 -24.47 -19.41 -17.92
C GLN A 362 -25.44 -19.10 -19.07
N CYS A 363 -25.11 -18.13 -19.93
CA CYS A 363 -25.90 -17.81 -21.12
C CYS A 363 -25.97 -19.00 -22.12
N PHE A 364 -24.87 -19.71 -22.33
CA PHE A 364 -24.87 -20.91 -23.20
C PHE A 364 -25.67 -22.06 -22.60
N ILE A 365 -25.58 -22.28 -21.29
CA ILE A 365 -26.30 -23.36 -20.61
C ILE A 365 -27.80 -23.09 -20.59
N ASN A 366 -28.21 -21.84 -20.36
CA ASN A 366 -29.61 -21.43 -20.31
C ASN A 366 -30.34 -21.55 -21.67
N GLN A 367 -29.62 -21.78 -22.76
CA GLN A 367 -30.22 -22.09 -24.07
C GLN A 367 -30.80 -23.51 -24.11
N PHE A 368 -30.35 -24.42 -23.24
CA PHE A 368 -30.78 -25.82 -23.21
C PHE A 368 -31.93 -26.04 -22.21
N GLU A 369 -33.02 -26.64 -22.67
CA GLU A 369 -34.17 -27.03 -21.85
C GLU A 369 -33.91 -28.39 -21.17
N GLY A 370 -34.42 -28.57 -19.95
CA GLY A 370 -34.24 -29.81 -19.18
C GLY A 370 -32.99 -29.86 -18.29
N ILE A 371 -32.21 -28.78 -18.18
CA ILE A 371 -31.14 -28.67 -17.19
C ILE A 371 -31.76 -28.27 -15.84
N ASP A 372 -32.31 -29.25 -15.11
CA ASP A 372 -32.80 -29.04 -13.74
C ASP A 372 -31.63 -28.80 -12.77
N GLY A 373 -31.17 -27.55 -12.71
CA GLY A 373 -30.80 -26.90 -11.46
C GLY A 373 -31.81 -25.78 -11.27
N GLN A 374 -32.17 -25.44 -10.02
CA GLN A 374 -32.99 -24.26 -9.77
C GLN A 374 -32.52 -23.13 -10.69
N PRO A 375 -33.40 -22.57 -11.54
CA PRO A 375 -33.06 -21.35 -12.23
C PRO A 375 -32.65 -20.40 -11.12
N LEU A 376 -31.41 -19.90 -11.16
CA LEU A 376 -31.19 -18.59 -10.58
C LEU A 376 -32.19 -17.73 -11.31
N VAL A 377 -33.28 -17.43 -10.62
CA VAL A 377 -34.37 -16.64 -11.13
C VAL A 377 -33.75 -15.29 -11.46
N LEU A 378 -33.34 -15.09 -12.71
CA LEU A 378 -32.89 -13.81 -13.23
C LEU A 378 -34.16 -12.98 -13.48
N HIS A 379 -34.86 -12.63 -12.40
CA HIS A 379 -36.07 -11.80 -12.42
C HIS A 379 -35.68 -10.34 -12.63
N GLY A 380 -35.09 -9.95 -13.76
CA GLY A 380 -34.79 -8.53 -14.03
C GLY A 380 -33.99 -7.79 -12.92
N GLN A 381 -33.36 -8.53 -12.01
CA GLN A 381 -32.62 -8.01 -10.87
C GLN A 381 -31.18 -7.85 -11.31
N ILE A 382 -30.71 -6.60 -11.31
CA ILE A 382 -29.28 -6.30 -11.44
C ILE A 382 -28.54 -6.97 -10.28
N ASP A 383 -27.35 -7.52 -10.55
CA ASP A 383 -26.42 -7.83 -9.47
C ASP A 383 -25.88 -6.51 -8.90
N LEU A 384 -26.54 -6.01 -7.85
CA LEU A 384 -26.12 -4.82 -7.12
C LEU A 384 -24.73 -4.98 -6.50
N SER A 385 -24.23 -6.21 -6.35
CA SER A 385 -22.87 -6.48 -5.89
C SER A 385 -21.84 -6.10 -6.96
N SER A 386 -22.04 -6.52 -8.21
CA SER A 386 -21.24 -6.09 -9.35
C SER A 386 -21.31 -4.58 -9.58
N ALA A 387 -22.49 -3.98 -9.39
CA ALA A 387 -22.63 -2.52 -9.44
C ALA A 387 -21.80 -1.82 -8.34
N LEU A 388 -21.81 -2.34 -7.11
CA LEU A 388 -21.01 -1.81 -6.01
C LEU A 388 -19.51 -1.90 -6.30
N ILE A 389 -19.04 -3.03 -6.84
CA ILE A 389 -17.64 -3.24 -7.23
C ILE A 389 -17.23 -2.24 -8.32
N ALA A 390 -18.02 -2.14 -9.39
CA ALA A 390 -17.75 -1.21 -10.49
C ALA A 390 -17.63 0.26 -10.03
N HIS A 391 -18.40 0.66 -9.02
CA HIS A 391 -18.35 2.01 -8.44
C HIS A 391 -17.17 2.22 -7.49
N ALA A 392 -16.74 1.17 -6.78
CA ALA A 392 -15.54 1.22 -5.94
C ALA A 392 -14.25 1.36 -6.78
N GLU A 393 -14.21 0.74 -7.96
CA GLU A 393 -13.06 0.77 -8.87
C GLU A 393 -12.80 2.12 -9.54
N TRP A 394 -13.81 3.00 -9.61
CA TRP A 394 -13.70 4.28 -10.31
C TRP A 394 -12.58 5.19 -9.76
N LYS A 395 -12.30 5.12 -8.45
CA LYS A 395 -11.19 5.88 -7.85
C LYS A 395 -9.84 5.43 -8.43
N ALA A 396 -9.67 4.13 -8.65
CA ALA A 396 -8.48 3.57 -9.28
C ALA A 396 -8.39 3.93 -10.77
N LYS A 397 -9.52 3.91 -11.51
CA LYS A 397 -9.58 4.35 -12.91
C LYS A 397 -9.15 5.82 -13.08
N LEU A 398 -9.65 6.72 -12.23
CA LEU A 398 -9.29 8.13 -12.26
C LEU A 398 -7.81 8.36 -11.90
N ARG A 399 -7.29 7.67 -10.87
CA ARG A 399 -5.85 7.70 -10.54
C ARG A 399 -4.98 7.21 -11.69
N THR A 400 -5.37 6.11 -12.33
CA THR A 400 -4.65 5.56 -13.48
C THR A 400 -4.62 6.55 -14.64
N ALA A 401 -5.73 7.25 -14.90
CA ALA A 401 -5.81 8.27 -15.94
C ALA A 401 -4.90 9.48 -15.63
N ILE A 402 -4.82 9.91 -14.36
CA ILE A 402 -3.89 10.94 -13.89
C ILE A 402 -2.44 10.50 -14.16
N MET A 403 -2.06 9.29 -13.72
CA MET A 403 -0.70 8.76 -13.88
C MET A 403 -0.30 8.60 -15.35
N ARG A 404 -1.21 8.08 -16.19
CA ARG A 404 -0.97 7.83 -17.61
C ARG A 404 -1.20 9.06 -18.49
N ARG A 405 -1.64 10.18 -17.92
CA ARG A 405 -2.03 11.40 -18.65
C ARG A 405 -3.04 11.11 -19.77
N GLN A 406 -3.94 10.17 -19.50
CA GLN A 406 -4.90 9.67 -20.46
C GLN A 406 -6.16 10.52 -20.43
N LYS A 407 -6.61 10.98 -21.60
CA LYS A 407 -7.91 11.66 -21.72
C LYS A 407 -9.07 10.68 -21.51
N LEU A 408 -10.08 11.14 -20.79
CA LEU A 408 -11.30 10.40 -20.47
C LEU A 408 -12.50 11.06 -21.16
N ASP A 409 -13.54 10.29 -21.48
CA ASP A 409 -14.79 10.83 -21.98
C ASP A 409 -15.65 11.39 -20.83
N ALA A 410 -15.31 12.58 -20.36
CA ALA A 410 -15.95 13.21 -19.22
C ALA A 410 -17.48 13.38 -19.40
N GLN A 411 -17.94 13.60 -20.64
CA GLN A 411 -19.37 13.75 -20.93
C GLN A 411 -20.15 12.45 -20.74
N THR A 412 -19.58 11.31 -21.13
CA THR A 412 -20.22 10.00 -20.89
C THR A 412 -20.10 9.59 -19.42
N ILE A 413 -19.01 9.95 -18.74
CA ILE A 413 -18.81 9.67 -17.31
C ILE A 413 -19.78 10.45 -16.43
N ALA A 414 -20.06 11.70 -16.79
CA ALA A 414 -21.02 12.55 -16.07
C ALA A 414 -22.48 12.07 -16.22
N LYS A 415 -22.79 11.23 -17.21
CA LYS A 415 -24.13 10.67 -17.44
C LYS A 415 -24.35 9.44 -16.58
N ASP A 416 -25.31 9.54 -15.68
CA ASP A 416 -25.70 8.50 -14.73
C ASP A 416 -26.64 7.43 -15.31
N ASN A 417 -26.88 7.43 -16.62
CA ASN A 417 -27.67 6.43 -17.32
C ASN A 417 -26.84 5.57 -18.30
N CYS A 418 -25.53 5.81 -18.39
CA CYS A 418 -24.65 5.11 -19.32
C CYS A 418 -24.01 3.85 -18.73
N CYS A 419 -23.83 3.77 -17.41
CA CYS A 419 -23.26 2.62 -16.72
C CYS A 419 -24.32 1.51 -16.52
N MET A 420 -23.87 0.29 -16.17
CA MET A 420 -24.75 -0.88 -15.96
C MET A 420 -25.86 -0.59 -14.93
N LEU A 421 -25.50 0.00 -13.79
CA LEU A 421 -26.45 0.41 -12.75
C LEU A 421 -27.41 1.49 -13.24
N GLY A 422 -26.90 2.51 -13.94
CA GLY A 422 -27.69 3.57 -14.53
C GLY A 422 -28.74 3.06 -15.53
N LYS A 423 -28.35 2.18 -16.45
CA LYS A 423 -29.27 1.56 -17.41
C LYS A 423 -30.41 0.80 -16.73
N TRP A 424 -30.13 0.17 -15.59
CA TRP A 424 -31.14 -0.52 -14.78
C TRP A 424 -32.02 0.46 -13.99
N LEU A 425 -31.42 1.41 -13.25
CA LEU A 425 -32.13 2.43 -12.45
C LEU A 425 -33.09 3.28 -13.31
N TYR A 426 -32.71 3.58 -14.55
CA TYR A 426 -33.50 4.38 -15.48
C TYR A 426 -34.37 3.56 -16.43
N GLY A 427 -34.17 2.24 -16.50
CA GLY A 427 -34.88 1.31 -17.37
C GLY A 427 -35.86 0.42 -16.59
N PRO A 428 -35.64 -0.90 -16.52
CA PRO A 428 -36.60 -1.86 -15.96
C PRO A 428 -36.96 -1.56 -14.50
N ALA A 429 -35.99 -1.20 -13.65
CA ALA A 429 -36.20 -0.97 -12.23
C ALA A 429 -37.11 0.24 -11.93
N ARG A 430 -37.18 1.19 -12.86
CA ARG A 430 -38.01 2.39 -12.69
C ARG A 430 -39.51 2.06 -12.74
N GLN A 431 -39.92 1.02 -13.46
CA GLN A 431 -41.33 0.64 -13.51
C GLN A 431 -41.76 -0.01 -12.19
N ASP A 432 -40.87 -0.81 -11.59
CA ASP A 432 -41.19 -1.67 -10.45
C ASP A 432 -40.93 -0.99 -9.10
N TYR A 433 -39.93 -0.11 -8.99
CA TYR A 433 -39.44 0.42 -7.71
C TYR A 433 -39.57 1.94 -7.52
N LYS A 434 -40.23 2.67 -8.45
CA LYS A 434 -40.32 4.15 -8.40
C LYS A 434 -40.89 4.76 -7.12
N ASN A 435 -41.72 4.00 -6.39
CA ASN A 435 -42.38 4.48 -5.17
C ASN A 435 -41.56 4.20 -3.90
N MET A 436 -40.39 3.57 -4.03
CA MET A 436 -39.56 3.15 -2.92
C MET A 436 -38.56 4.26 -2.57
N PRO A 437 -38.56 4.80 -1.32
CA PRO A 437 -37.66 5.88 -0.93
C PRO A 437 -36.17 5.53 -1.10
N GLU A 438 -35.79 4.29 -0.82
CA GLU A 438 -34.41 3.80 -0.95
C GLU A 438 -33.95 3.68 -2.40
N PHE A 439 -34.88 3.38 -3.32
CA PHE A 439 -34.59 3.34 -4.76
C PHE A 439 -34.32 4.76 -5.29
N GLU A 440 -35.17 5.72 -4.94
CA GLU A 440 -35.01 7.12 -5.33
C GLU A 440 -33.73 7.73 -4.72
N PHE A 441 -33.43 7.38 -3.46
CA PHE A 441 -32.19 7.77 -2.79
C PHE A 441 -30.95 7.20 -3.49
N CYS A 442 -30.97 5.91 -3.87
CA CYS A 442 -29.90 5.29 -4.65
C CYS A 442 -29.69 6.00 -5.99
N ARG A 443 -30.77 6.32 -6.71
CA ARG A 443 -30.70 7.07 -7.97
C ARG A 443 -30.09 8.46 -7.79
N GLN A 444 -30.47 9.17 -6.74
CA GLN A 444 -29.92 10.50 -6.44
C GLN A 444 -28.42 10.42 -6.14
N LYS A 445 -27.99 9.49 -5.28
CA LYS A 445 -26.56 9.34 -4.93
C LYS A 445 -25.72 8.89 -6.11
N HIS A 446 -26.24 7.98 -6.91
CA HIS A 446 -25.63 7.56 -8.17
C HIS A 446 -25.40 8.74 -9.13
N ALA A 447 -26.38 9.64 -9.28
CA ALA A 447 -26.25 10.85 -10.09
C ALA A 447 -25.17 11.81 -9.55
N GLU A 448 -25.14 12.01 -8.24
CA GLU A 448 -24.13 12.83 -7.56
C GLU A 448 -22.71 12.29 -7.79
N PHE A 449 -22.54 10.96 -7.73
CA PHE A 449 -21.27 10.30 -8.01
C PHE A 449 -20.80 10.50 -9.45
N HIS A 450 -21.68 10.28 -10.42
CA HIS A 450 -21.33 10.44 -11.84
C HIS A 450 -20.96 11.89 -12.17
N ARG A 451 -21.66 12.88 -11.62
CA ARG A 451 -21.30 14.29 -11.75
C ARG A 451 -19.91 14.57 -11.18
N ALA A 452 -19.62 14.11 -9.95
CA ALA A 452 -18.32 14.33 -9.33
C ALA A 452 -17.18 13.59 -10.08
N ALA A 453 -17.43 12.39 -10.60
CA ALA A 453 -16.47 11.65 -11.43
C ALA A 453 -16.21 12.35 -12.77
N GLY A 454 -17.25 12.95 -13.37
CA GLY A 454 -17.15 13.78 -14.57
C GLY A 454 -16.32 15.03 -14.35
N GLU A 455 -16.54 15.75 -13.25
CA GLU A 455 -15.75 16.93 -12.86
C GLU A 455 -14.25 16.57 -12.71
N VAL A 456 -13.94 15.45 -12.05
CA VAL A 456 -12.54 14.97 -11.95
C VAL A 456 -11.97 14.64 -13.34
N ALA A 457 -12.77 14.01 -14.22
CA ALA A 457 -12.34 13.68 -15.58
C ALA A 457 -12.08 14.92 -16.45
N GLU A 458 -12.83 16.03 -16.27
CA GLU A 458 -12.59 17.31 -16.93
C GLU A 458 -11.25 17.91 -16.48
N VAL A 459 -10.99 17.96 -15.17
CA VAL A 459 -9.72 18.47 -14.60
C VAL A 459 -8.51 17.65 -15.09
N ILE A 460 -8.67 16.33 -15.27
CA ILE A 460 -7.65 15.46 -15.90
C ILE A 460 -7.42 15.84 -17.37
N ASN A 461 -8.50 16.06 -18.12
CA ASN A 461 -8.45 16.40 -19.54
C ASN A 461 -7.82 17.78 -19.81
N ASP A 462 -7.99 18.72 -18.88
CA ASP A 462 -7.41 20.07 -18.90
C ASP A 462 -5.93 20.10 -18.48
N GLY A 463 -5.40 18.97 -17.98
CA GLY A 463 -3.99 18.80 -17.64
C GLY A 463 -3.60 19.21 -16.21
N TYR A 464 -4.59 19.50 -15.36
CA TYR A 464 -4.38 19.86 -13.95
C TYR A 464 -4.28 18.62 -13.05
N TYR A 465 -3.24 17.81 -13.24
CA TYR A 465 -3.09 16.50 -12.58
C TYR A 465 -2.97 16.55 -11.04
N ASP A 466 -2.32 17.59 -10.50
CA ASP A 466 -2.18 17.77 -9.05
C ASP A 466 -3.52 18.12 -8.40
N GLU A 467 -4.33 18.94 -9.08
CA GLU A 467 -5.68 19.29 -8.66
C GLU A 467 -6.62 18.09 -8.75
N ALA A 468 -6.56 17.32 -9.84
CA ALA A 468 -7.30 16.07 -9.98
C ALA A 468 -6.93 15.06 -8.88
N THR A 469 -5.65 14.97 -8.50
CA THR A 469 -5.20 14.12 -7.39
C THR A 469 -5.75 14.61 -6.05
N ALA A 470 -5.78 15.92 -5.83
CA ALA A 470 -6.36 16.52 -4.64
C ALA A 470 -7.87 16.24 -4.53
N MET A 471 -8.60 16.28 -5.65
CA MET A 471 -10.04 15.96 -5.71
C MET A 471 -10.37 14.49 -5.36
N LEU A 472 -9.40 13.59 -5.37
CA LEU A 472 -9.58 12.17 -5.01
C LEU A 472 -9.21 11.86 -3.54
N LYS A 473 -8.73 12.84 -2.78
CA LYS A 473 -8.38 12.68 -1.36
C LYS A 473 -9.62 12.46 -0.48
N ALA A 474 -9.41 12.05 0.77
CA ALA A 474 -10.47 11.97 1.77
C ALA A 474 -11.14 13.35 1.97
N HIS A 475 -12.43 13.36 2.36
CA HIS A 475 -13.24 14.57 2.59
C HIS A 475 -13.47 15.48 1.37
N THR A 476 -13.29 14.96 0.15
CA THR A 476 -13.63 15.66 -1.10
C THR A 476 -15.06 15.34 -1.55
N PRO A 477 -15.67 16.17 -2.42
CA PRO A 477 -16.99 15.89 -3.01
C PRO A 477 -17.06 14.52 -3.70
N TYR A 478 -15.99 14.13 -4.42
CA TYR A 478 -15.91 12.81 -5.04
C TYR A 478 -15.89 11.67 -4.01
N ALA A 479 -15.03 11.79 -2.98
CA ALA A 479 -14.92 10.74 -1.96
C ALA A 479 -16.22 10.59 -1.14
N GLU A 480 -16.93 11.69 -0.89
CA GLU A 480 -18.25 11.66 -0.25
C GLU A 480 -19.30 11.02 -1.15
N ALA A 481 -19.41 11.45 -2.41
CA ALA A 481 -20.36 10.90 -3.36
C ALA A 481 -20.12 9.39 -3.61
N SER A 482 -18.86 8.95 -3.69
CA SER A 482 -18.49 7.54 -3.83
C SER A 482 -18.92 6.70 -2.63
N ARG A 483 -18.66 7.17 -1.39
CA ARG A 483 -19.11 6.49 -0.17
C ARG A 483 -20.63 6.44 -0.07
N SER A 484 -21.31 7.57 -0.31
CA SER A 484 -22.76 7.66 -0.23
C SER A 484 -23.46 6.79 -1.28
N THR A 485 -22.90 6.70 -2.49
CA THR A 485 -23.41 5.80 -3.54
C THR A 485 -23.22 4.34 -3.15
N GLY A 486 -22.05 3.96 -2.65
CA GLY A 486 -21.82 2.60 -2.17
C GLY A 486 -22.76 2.20 -1.02
N ALA A 487 -23.01 3.10 -0.07
CA ALA A 487 -23.98 2.89 1.00
C ALA A 487 -25.41 2.77 0.48
N ALA A 488 -25.80 3.59 -0.50
CA ALA A 488 -27.13 3.55 -1.10
C ALA A 488 -27.36 2.26 -1.92
N ILE A 489 -26.35 1.79 -2.65
CA ILE A 489 -26.40 0.51 -3.37
C ILE A 489 -26.51 -0.66 -2.39
N MET A 490 -25.73 -0.67 -1.30
CA MET A 490 -25.82 -1.71 -0.27
C MET A 490 -27.19 -1.74 0.40
N LYS A 491 -27.74 -0.58 0.76
CA LYS A 491 -29.06 -0.48 1.37
C LYS A 491 -30.17 -0.92 0.42
N LEU A 492 -30.06 -0.57 -0.86
CA LEU A 492 -31.00 -1.05 -1.88
C LEU A 492 -30.89 -2.56 -2.08
N LYS A 493 -29.67 -3.11 -2.02
CA LYS A 493 -29.43 -4.56 -2.10
C LYS A 493 -30.10 -5.30 -0.95
N GLU A 494 -29.90 -4.85 0.29
CA GLU A 494 -30.48 -5.47 1.50
C GLU A 494 -32.01 -5.57 1.48
N ILE A 495 -32.70 -4.70 0.73
CA ILE A 495 -34.16 -4.72 0.67
C ILE A 495 -34.68 -5.53 -0.53
N LEU A 496 -33.84 -5.72 -1.56
CA LEU A 496 -34.22 -6.46 -2.77
C LEU A 496 -33.82 -7.94 -2.74
N THR A 497 -32.92 -8.33 -1.84
CA THR A 497 -32.58 -9.72 -1.47
C THR A 497 -33.36 -10.15 -0.24
#